data_AF-A0A8T3DHQ1-F1
#
_entry.id   AF-A0A8T3DHQ1-F1
#
_cell.length_a   1.000
_cell.length_b   1.000
_cell.length_c   1.000
_cell.angle_alpha   90.00
_cell.angle_beta   90.00
_cell.angle_gamma   90.00
#
_symmetry.space_group_name_H-M   'P 1'
#
loop_
_entity.id
_entity.type
_entity.pdbx_description
1 polymer ?
#
loop_
_entity_poly.entity_id
_entity_poly.type
_entity_poly.pdbx_seq_one_letter_code
_entity_poly.pdbx_strand_id
1 'polypeptide(L)'
;DASQNSLKGEVQHNRQAQADKLNLGQVKVWGAGEIEVKSVTVQSGQQPANPVTTFSHDLTTQQLIMDLSALLVPVDQPFTITWKTTA
;
A
#
# COMPACT_ATOMS: atom_id res chain seq x y z
N ASP A 1 -4.57 -11.14 4.68
CA ASP A 1 -5.14 -11.92 3.55
C ASP A 1 -5.06 -11.08 2.29
N ALA A 2 -4.32 -11.53 1.27
CA ALA A 2 -4.16 -10.79 0.02
C ALA A 2 -5.17 -11.31 -1.02
N SER A 3 -6.44 -10.99 -0.84
CA SER A 3 -7.49 -11.36 -1.77
C SER A 3 -7.51 -10.38 -2.96
N GLN A 4 -7.04 -10.87 -4.12
CA GLN A 4 -7.14 -10.26 -5.45
C GLN A 4 -6.56 -8.86 -5.62
N ASN A 5 -5.24 -8.74 -5.45
CA ASN A 5 -4.45 -7.52 -5.62
C ASN A 5 -4.70 -6.42 -4.57
N SER A 6 -4.97 -6.84 -3.33
CA SER A 6 -5.14 -5.94 -2.20
C SER A 6 -4.31 -6.38 -1.00
N LEU A 7 -3.71 -5.42 -0.30
CA LEU A 7 -3.07 -5.57 0.99
C LEU A 7 -3.84 -4.74 2.02
N LYS A 8 -4.35 -5.40 3.07
CA LYS A 8 -5.03 -4.75 4.18
C LYS A 8 -4.16 -4.80 5.43
N GLY A 9 -3.96 -3.64 6.05
CA GLY A 9 -3.40 -3.49 7.38
C GLY A 9 -4.52 -3.21 8.37
N GLU A 10 -4.68 -4.07 9.38
CA GLU A 10 -5.64 -3.88 10.46
C GLU A 10 -4.90 -3.66 11.77
N VAL A 11 -5.42 -2.76 12.61
CA VAL A 11 -4.83 -2.43 13.90
C VAL A 11 -5.58 -3.18 14.98
N GLN A 12 -5.01 -4.31 15.42
CA GLN A 12 -5.55 -5.13 16.50
C GLN A 12 -5.28 -4.51 17.88
N HIS A 13 -4.20 -3.74 17.99
CA HIS A 13 -3.81 -3.06 19.22
C HIS A 13 -3.03 -1.79 18.90
N ASN A 14 -3.36 -0.69 19.57
CA ASN A 14 -2.61 0.56 19.49
C ASN A 14 -2.58 1.22 20.87
N ARG A 15 -1.37 1.47 21.38
CA ARG A 15 -1.08 2.23 22.61
C ARG A 15 0.01 3.27 22.38
N GLN A 16 0.22 3.63 21.12
CA GLN A 16 1.26 4.55 20.71
C GLN A 16 0.92 5.97 21.15
N ALA A 17 1.89 6.70 21.68
CA ALA A 17 1.71 8.11 21.96
C ALA A 17 1.67 8.90 20.65
N GLN A 18 0.96 10.03 20.64
CA GLN A 18 0.80 10.87 19.46
C GLN A 18 2.15 11.32 18.87
N ALA A 19 3.18 11.50 19.70
CA ALA A 19 4.51 11.92 19.26
C ALA A 19 5.29 10.82 18.51
N ASP A 20 4.93 9.56 18.70
CA ASP A 20 5.69 8.42 18.16
C ASP A 20 5.15 7.94 16.82
N LYS A 21 4.15 8.62 16.25
CA LYS A 21 3.44 8.16 15.06
C LYS A 21 4.38 7.88 13.89
N LEU A 22 4.19 6.70 13.30
CA LEU A 22 4.94 6.24 12.14
C LEU A 22 4.05 6.23 10.91
N ASN A 23 4.66 6.51 9.76
CA ASN A 23 4.01 6.44 8.45
C ASN A 23 4.66 5.34 7.61
N LEU A 24 3.88 4.77 6.69
CA LEU A 24 4.40 3.87 5.68
C LEU A 24 5.37 4.61 4.75
N GLY A 25 6.59 4.08 4.63
CA GLY A 25 7.57 4.56 3.65
C GLY A 25 7.41 3.82 2.33
N GLN A 26 7.93 2.60 2.27
CA GLN A 26 7.90 1.78 1.06
C GLN A 26 7.23 0.43 1.35
N VAL A 27 6.43 -0.04 0.41
CA VAL A 27 5.83 -1.37 0.44
C VAL A 27 6.32 -2.16 -0.78
N LYS A 28 6.76 -3.40 -0.55
CA LYS A 28 7.15 -4.33 -1.60
C LYS A 28 6.22 -5.54 -1.58
N VAL A 29 5.70 -5.90 -2.74
CA VAL A 29 4.95 -7.13 -2.96
C VAL A 29 5.76 -8.01 -3.90
N TRP A 30 5.99 -9.25 -3.48
CA TRP A 30 6.65 -10.27 -4.27
C TRP A 30 5.60 -11.22 -4.83
N GLY A 31 5.76 -11.66 -6.09
CA GLY A 31 4.76 -12.48 -6.77
C GLY A 31 3.50 -11.68 -7.14
N ALA A 32 3.67 -10.42 -7.55
CA ALA A 32 2.57 -9.55 -8.00
C ALA A 32 1.99 -9.93 -9.38
N GLY A 33 2.57 -10.95 -10.03
CA GLY A 33 2.15 -11.51 -11.30
C GLY A 33 2.97 -11.02 -12.50
N GLU A 34 2.64 -11.52 -13.68
CA GLU A 34 3.37 -11.22 -14.93
C GLU A 34 2.70 -10.12 -15.77
N ILE A 35 1.54 -9.63 -15.32
CA ILE A 35 0.82 -8.54 -15.98
C ILE A 35 1.20 -7.23 -15.29
N GLU A 36 1.61 -6.25 -16.09
CA GLU A 36 2.02 -4.93 -15.60
C GLU A 36 0.92 -4.27 -14.76
N VAL A 37 1.32 -3.75 -13.60
CA VAL A 37 0.42 -2.95 -12.75
C VAL A 37 0.33 -1.56 -13.35
N LYS A 38 -0.89 -1.08 -13.58
CA LYS A 38 -1.19 0.21 -14.20
C LYS A 38 -1.62 1.27 -13.20
N SER A 39 -2.19 0.86 -12.07
CA SER A 39 -2.57 1.78 -11.01
C SER A 39 -2.44 1.15 -9.63
N VAL A 40 -2.14 2.00 -8.66
CA VAL A 40 -2.09 1.67 -7.25
C VAL A 40 -2.82 2.75 -6.48
N THR A 41 -3.66 2.37 -5.54
CA THR A 41 -4.34 3.27 -4.61
C THR A 41 -4.13 2.83 -3.18
N VAL A 42 -4.14 3.80 -2.26
CA VAL A 42 -4.12 3.56 -0.81
C VAL A 42 -5.26 4.31 -0.14
N GLN A 43 -6.00 3.61 0.70
CA GLN A 43 -7.03 4.17 1.58
C GLN A 43 -6.55 4.03 3.02
N SER A 44 -6.59 5.12 3.80
CA SER A 44 -6.21 5.13 5.21
C SER A 44 -7.36 5.61 6.08
N GLY A 45 -7.72 4.81 7.09
CA GLY A 45 -8.85 5.08 7.97
C GLY A 45 -10.13 5.36 7.19
N GLN A 46 -10.74 6.52 7.44
CA GLN A 46 -11.95 6.99 6.77
C GLN A 46 -11.66 7.95 5.59
N GLN A 47 -10.39 8.17 5.25
CA GLN A 47 -10.04 9.04 4.12
C GLN A 47 -10.36 8.36 2.78
N PRO A 48 -10.66 9.13 1.72
CA PRO A 48 -10.77 8.60 0.37
C PRO A 48 -9.49 7.88 -0.08
N ALA A 49 -9.63 6.97 -1.03
CA ALA A 49 -8.48 6.32 -1.65
C ALA A 49 -7.66 7.36 -2.45
N ASN A 50 -6.37 7.44 -2.16
CA ASN A 50 -5.41 8.31 -2.84
C ASN A 50 -4.57 7.49 -3.84
N PRO A 51 -4.26 8.02 -5.02
CA PRO A 51 -3.35 7.37 -5.95
C PRO A 51 -1.93 7.33 -5.38
N VAL A 52 -1.27 6.18 -5.50
CA VAL A 52 0.17 6.07 -5.29
C VAL A 52 0.83 6.33 -6.65
N THR A 53 1.44 7.50 -6.81
CA THR A 53 2.01 7.94 -8.09
C THR A 53 3.42 7.38 -8.35
N THR A 54 4.10 6.92 -7.31
CA THR A 54 5.47 6.41 -7.38
C THR A 54 5.47 4.92 -7.10
N PHE A 55 5.40 4.11 -8.15
CA PHE A 55 5.52 2.66 -8.06
C PHE A 55 6.21 2.09 -9.32
N SER A 56 6.73 0.87 -9.19
CA SER A 56 7.33 0.12 -10.30
C SER A 56 6.97 -1.36 -10.17
N HIS A 57 6.73 -2.02 -11.31
CA HIS A 57 6.48 -3.46 -11.37
C HIS A 57 7.52 -4.12 -12.28
N ASP A 58 8.43 -4.90 -11.70
CA ASP A 58 9.35 -5.75 -12.45
C ASP A 58 8.65 -7.08 -12.76
N LEU A 59 8.39 -7.34 -14.04
CA LEU A 59 7.71 -8.55 -14.51
C LEU A 59 8.60 -9.80 -14.48
N THR A 60 9.92 -9.64 -14.52
CA THR A 60 10.86 -10.77 -14.46
C THR A 60 10.93 -11.33 -13.04
N THR A 61 11.02 -10.44 -12.05
CA THR A 61 11.05 -10.82 -10.63
C THR A 61 9.67 -10.83 -9.97
N GLN A 62 8.63 -10.40 -10.70
CA GLN A 62 7.26 -10.21 -10.23
C GLN A 62 7.18 -9.33 -8.98
N GLN A 63 8.05 -8.31 -8.92
CA GLN A 63 8.19 -7.43 -7.78
C GLN A 63 7.48 -6.10 -8.03
N LEU A 64 6.48 -5.78 -7.21
CA LEU A 64 5.84 -4.47 -7.15
C LEU A 64 6.42 -3.67 -5.98
N ILE A 65 7.05 -2.54 -6.27
CA ILE A 65 7.56 -1.59 -5.28
C ILE A 65 6.70 -0.33 -5.32
N MET A 66 6.18 0.09 -4.17
CA MET A 66 5.34 1.27 -4.00
C MET A 66 5.99 2.21 -2.98
N ASP A 67 6.17 3.48 -3.34
CA ASP A 67 6.62 4.53 -2.42
C ASP A 67 5.41 5.35 -1.96
N LEU A 68 5.14 5.31 -0.65
CA LEU A 68 4.03 5.97 0.01
C LEU A 68 4.48 7.14 0.89
N SER A 69 5.78 7.48 0.89
CA SER A 69 6.36 8.50 1.78
C SER A 69 5.69 9.87 1.65
N ALA A 70 5.27 10.24 0.44
CA ALA A 70 4.57 11.49 0.16
C ALA A 70 3.11 11.52 0.66
N LEU A 71 2.51 10.36 0.92
CA LEU A 71 1.10 10.24 1.33
C LEU A 71 0.91 10.22 2.85
N LEU A 72 2.01 10.11 3.62
CA LEU A 72 2.01 10.11 5.09
C LEU A 72 0.98 9.14 5.68
N VAL A 73 0.88 7.92 5.12
CA VAL A 73 -0.11 6.92 5.53
C VAL A 73 0.24 6.41 6.92
N PRO A 74 -0.55 6.70 7.96
CA PRO A 74 -0.25 6.30 9.32
C PRO A 74 -0.39 4.78 9.51
N VAL A 75 0.58 4.16 10.19
CA VAL A 75 0.52 2.71 10.50
C VAL A 75 -0.41 2.38 11.66
N ASP A 76 -0.77 3.41 12.45
CA ASP A 76 -1.59 3.30 13.65
C ASP A 76 -3.10 3.33 13.34
N GLN A 77 -3.45 3.39 12.05
CA GLN A 77 -4.80 3.28 11.52
C GLN A 77 -4.92 2.12 10.52
N PRO A 78 -6.13 1.56 10.34
CA PRO A 78 -6.37 0.61 9.28
C PRO A 78 -6.09 1.23 7.91
N PHE A 79 -5.47 0.47 7.02
CA PHE A 79 -5.26 0.91 5.63
C PHE A 79 -5.51 -0.22 4.65
N THR A 80 -5.78 0.14 3.40
CA THR A 80 -5.90 -0.80 2.29
C THR A 80 -5.14 -0.26 1.09
N ILE A 81 -4.18 -1.02 0.59
CA ILE A 81 -3.49 -0.76 -0.67
C ILE A 81 -4.09 -1.70 -1.71
N THR A 82 -4.46 -1.17 -2.88
CA THR A 82 -5.01 -1.94 -3.99
C THR A 82 -4.20 -1.65 -5.25
N TRP A 83 -3.85 -2.67 -6.02
CA TRP A 83 -3.20 -2.53 -7.32
C TRP A 83 -4.03 -3.16 -8.44
N LYS A 84 -3.98 -2.58 -9.64
CA LYS A 84 -4.73 -3.06 -10.81
C LYS A 84 -3.84 -3.15 -12.02
N THR A 85 -4.10 -4.15 -12.85
CA THR A 85 -3.44 -4.38 -14.14
C THR A 85 -4.23 -3.83 -15.33
N THR A 86 -5.47 -3.41 -15.09
CA THR A 86 -6.32 -2.69 -16.06
C THR A 86 -6.43 -1.22 -15.68
N ALA A 87 -6.57 -0.36 -16.68
CA ALA A 87 -6.89 1.06 -16.51
C ALA A 87 -8.30 1.25 -15.94
#